data_AF-A0A4Y3TKZ5-F1
#
_entry.id   AF-A0A4Y3TKZ5-F1
#
_cell.length_a   1.000
_cell.length_b   1.000
_cell.length_c   1.000
_cell.angle_alpha   90.00
_cell.angle_beta   90.00
_cell.angle_gamma   90.00
#
_symmetry.space_group_name_H-M   'P 1'
#
loop_
_entity.id
_entity.type
_entity.pdbx_description
1 polymer ?
#
loop_
_entity_poly.entity_id
_entity_poly.type
_entity_poly.pdbx_seq_one_letter_code
_entity_poly.pdbx_strand_id
1 'polypeptide(L)'
;MSRHASVKAAFREQVLGLYFDHKLKPSEKSVLMTLATFLGADGLYPSHEAIARACRYSVRTVIRALERGYELGLIERTHRRKRVEGRWVRTSNTYRLLIKAADQVRAAGKHMARAIFRGVRVLSDRMTQKASRDISIEEKRLLSGRRYPEPHGPSQLSPGEWVEIIKSWETT
;
A
#
# COMPACT_ATOMS: atom_id res chain seq x y z
N MET A 1 13.00 28.55 -24.64
CA MET A 1 13.09 27.85 -23.34
C MET A 1 13.34 26.36 -23.59
N SER A 2 14.27 25.70 -22.89
CA SER A 2 14.44 24.24 -22.98
C SER A 2 13.14 23.53 -22.57
N ARG A 3 12.75 22.46 -23.28
CA ARG A 3 11.55 21.65 -22.98
C ARG A 3 11.47 21.25 -21.51
N HIS A 4 12.61 20.94 -20.89
CA HIS A 4 12.67 20.59 -19.47
C HIS A 4 12.36 21.77 -18.55
N ALA A 5 12.75 23.00 -18.91
CA ALA A 5 12.47 24.18 -18.11
C ALA A 5 10.96 24.48 -18.07
N SER A 6 10.28 24.35 -19.21
CA SER A 6 8.82 24.47 -19.29
C SER A 6 8.11 23.40 -18.44
N VAL A 7 8.56 22.14 -18.52
CA VAL A 7 8.03 21.04 -17.71
C VAL A 7 8.22 21.30 -16.20
N LYS A 8 9.41 21.78 -15.80
CA LYS A 8 9.69 22.12 -14.40
C LYS A 8 8.77 23.23 -13.90
N ALA A 9 8.58 24.29 -14.68
CA ALA A 9 7.74 25.42 -14.29
C ALA A 9 6.28 24.99 -14.10
N ALA A 10 5.70 24.31 -15.11
CA ALA A 10 4.31 23.85 -15.05
C ALA A 10 4.08 22.86 -13.91
N PHE A 11 5.01 21.93 -13.66
CA PHE A 11 4.91 21.00 -12.53
C PHE A 11 4.94 21.73 -11.18
N ARG A 12 5.84 22.72 -11.02
CA ARG A 12 5.93 23.50 -9.79
C ARG A 12 4.67 24.32 -9.54
N GLU A 13 4.10 24.91 -10.58
CA GLU A 13 2.83 25.63 -10.51
C GLU A 13 1.69 24.71 -10.04
N GLN A 14 1.58 23.50 -10.60
CA GLN A 14 0.59 22.51 -10.15
C GLN A 14 0.78 22.12 -8.68
N VAL A 15 2.02 21.88 -8.25
CA VAL A 15 2.33 21.55 -6.85
C VAL A 15 1.96 22.71 -5.91
N LEU A 16 2.21 23.96 -6.33
CA LEU A 16 1.82 25.14 -5.56
C LEU A 16 0.30 25.28 -5.47
N GLY A 17 -0.41 25.11 -6.58
CA GLY A 17 -1.89 25.13 -6.59
C GLY A 17 -2.45 24.10 -5.61
N LEU A 18 -1.98 22.86 -5.65
CA LEU A 18 -2.42 21.81 -4.72
C LEU A 18 -2.04 22.07 -3.25
N TYR A 19 -0.95 22.79 -3.00
CA TYR A 19 -0.58 23.20 -1.66
C TYR A 19 -1.51 24.29 -1.12
N PHE A 20 -1.83 25.30 -1.93
CA PHE A 20 -2.77 26.36 -1.56
C PHE A 20 -4.21 25.83 -1.42
N ASP A 21 -4.58 24.81 -2.21
CA ASP A 21 -5.83 24.06 -2.06
C ASP A 21 -5.84 23.12 -0.83
N HIS A 22 -4.80 23.13 0.02
CA HIS A 22 -4.63 22.26 1.19
C HIS A 22 -4.64 20.75 0.89
N LYS A 23 -4.41 20.34 -0.36
CA LYS A 23 -4.32 18.92 -0.77
C LYS A 23 -2.94 18.30 -0.52
N LEU A 24 -1.94 19.14 -0.27
CA LEU A 24 -0.55 18.78 0.05
C LEU A 24 -0.09 19.42 1.36
N LYS A 25 0.69 18.66 2.14
CA LYS A 25 1.38 19.18 3.33
C LYS A 25 2.64 19.97 2.94
N PRO A 26 3.15 20.85 3.82
CA PRO A 26 4.38 21.60 3.55
C PRO A 26 5.58 20.71 3.18
N SER A 27 5.75 19.57 3.86
CA SER A 27 6.82 18.62 3.58
C SER A 27 6.66 17.95 2.22
N GLU A 28 5.43 17.60 1.83
CA GLU A 28 5.11 16.98 0.54
C GLU A 28 5.39 17.96 -0.60
N LYS A 29 4.93 19.20 -0.47
CA LYS A 29 5.26 20.30 -1.38
C LYS A 29 6.78 20.42 -1.54
N SER A 30 7.52 20.58 -0.45
CA SER A 30 8.98 20.78 -0.49
C SER A 30 9.70 19.62 -1.19
N VAL A 31 9.30 18.38 -0.90
CA VAL A 31 9.88 17.19 -1.57
C VAL A 31 9.57 17.18 -3.07
N LEU A 32 8.32 17.43 -3.48
CA LEU A 32 7.93 17.42 -4.89
C LEU A 32 8.61 18.57 -5.67
N MET A 33 8.68 19.77 -5.09
CA MET A 33 9.40 20.91 -5.66
C MET A 33 10.90 20.60 -5.84
N THR A 34 11.50 19.93 -4.87
CA THR A 34 12.89 19.49 -4.90
C THR A 34 13.09 18.39 -5.95
N LEU A 35 12.19 17.43 -6.07
CA LEU A 35 12.27 16.39 -7.10
C LEU A 35 12.37 17.00 -8.51
N ALA A 36 11.62 18.06 -8.79
CA ALA A 36 11.65 18.73 -10.08
C ALA A 36 13.01 19.37 -10.42
N THR A 37 13.86 19.70 -9.43
CA THR A 37 15.20 20.27 -9.70
C THR A 37 16.11 19.25 -10.39
N PHE A 38 15.99 17.97 -10.02
CA PHE A 38 16.77 16.85 -10.55
C PHE A 38 16.45 16.47 -11.99
N LEU A 39 15.41 17.06 -12.61
CA LEU A 39 15.09 16.77 -14.02
C LEU A 39 16.18 17.39 -14.91
N GLY A 40 17.05 16.55 -15.46
CA GLY A 40 18.13 16.94 -16.37
C GLY A 40 17.94 16.42 -17.79
N ALA A 41 18.97 16.57 -18.62
CA ALA A 41 19.00 16.03 -19.99
C ALA A 41 18.87 14.49 -20.00
N ASP A 42 19.51 13.82 -19.05
CA ASP A 42 19.49 12.36 -18.92
C ASP A 42 18.17 11.81 -18.33
N GLY A 43 17.27 12.71 -17.89
CA GLY A 43 16.00 12.38 -17.26
C GLY A 43 15.98 12.65 -15.76
N LEU A 44 15.18 11.88 -15.02
CA LEU A 44 14.92 12.09 -13.60
C LEU A 44 14.99 10.76 -12.85
N TYR A 45 16.12 10.50 -12.20
CA TYR A 45 16.36 9.25 -11.46
C TYR A 45 17.13 9.42 -10.13
N PRO A 46 16.83 10.44 -9.30
CA PRO A 46 17.49 10.60 -8.01
C PRO A 46 17.16 9.44 -7.06
N SER A 47 18.11 9.06 -6.19
CA SER A 47 17.83 8.14 -5.08
C SER A 47 16.99 8.85 -4.01
N HIS A 48 16.26 8.09 -3.18
CA HIS A 48 15.50 8.69 -2.07
C HIS A 48 16.42 9.44 -1.09
N GLU A 49 17.64 8.96 -0.90
CA GLU A 49 18.66 9.62 -0.07
C GLU A 49 19.13 10.95 -0.68
N ALA A 50 19.32 11.01 -2.00
CA ALA A 50 19.69 12.26 -2.67
C ALA A 50 18.60 13.32 -2.53
N ILE A 51 17.33 12.94 -2.69
CA ILE A 51 16.19 13.84 -2.46
C ILE A 51 16.16 14.28 -0.99
N ALA A 52 16.25 13.33 -0.06
CA ALA A 52 16.24 13.58 1.39
C ALA A 52 17.31 14.59 1.81
N ARG A 53 18.53 14.43 1.30
CA ARG A 53 19.65 15.35 1.54
C ARG A 53 19.36 16.75 0.97
N ALA A 54 18.81 16.82 -0.24
CA ALA A 54 18.51 18.10 -0.89
C ALA A 54 17.38 18.88 -0.19
N CYS A 55 16.34 18.21 0.31
CA CYS A 55 15.23 18.86 0.99
C CYS A 55 15.33 18.87 2.53
N ARG A 56 16.43 18.35 3.10
CA ARG A 56 16.69 18.26 4.55
C ARG A 56 15.58 17.54 5.33
N TYR A 57 15.00 16.49 4.73
CA TYR A 57 14.03 15.62 5.39
C TYR A 57 14.55 14.19 5.51
N SER A 58 13.93 13.41 6.40
CA SER A 58 14.21 11.98 6.48
C SER A 58 13.80 11.25 5.19
N VAL A 59 14.47 10.15 4.89
CA VAL A 59 14.10 9.26 3.76
C VAL A 59 12.65 8.79 3.88
N ARG A 60 12.16 8.52 5.10
CA ARG A 60 10.77 8.13 5.34
C ARG A 60 9.79 9.22 4.94
N THR A 61 10.09 10.48 5.24
CA THR A 61 9.28 11.63 4.81
C THR A 61 9.26 11.75 3.30
N VAL A 62 10.40 11.58 2.64
CA VAL A 62 10.49 11.56 1.17
C VAL A 62 9.61 10.46 0.58
N ILE A 63 9.71 9.23 1.10
CA ILE A 63 8.90 8.11 0.61
C ILE A 63 7.41 8.42 0.74
N ARG A 64 6.96 8.96 1.88
CA ARG A 64 5.56 9.34 2.09
C ARG A 64 5.11 10.45 1.13
N ALA A 65 5.94 11.46 0.93
CA ALA A 65 5.65 12.55 0.00
C ALA A 65 5.58 12.08 -1.47
N LEU A 66 6.47 11.16 -1.87
CA LEU A 66 6.41 10.55 -3.18
C LEU A 66 5.18 9.65 -3.34
N GLU A 67 4.80 8.91 -2.30
CA GLU A 67 3.57 8.11 -2.31
C GLU A 67 2.35 9.01 -2.53
N ARG A 68 2.27 10.14 -1.82
CA ARG A 68 1.24 11.15 -2.03
C ARG A 68 1.24 11.70 -3.46
N GLY A 69 2.42 11.92 -4.04
CA GLY A 69 2.58 12.32 -5.44
C GLY A 69 2.06 11.28 -6.43
N TYR A 70 2.18 9.98 -6.13
CA TYR A 70 1.61 8.91 -6.96
C TYR A 70 0.08 8.84 -6.83
N GLU A 71 -0.45 8.97 -5.62
CA GLU A 71 -1.89 9.00 -5.35
C GLU A 71 -2.58 10.13 -6.11
N LEU A 72 -1.95 11.30 -6.17
CA LEU A 72 -2.45 12.46 -6.90
C LEU A 72 -2.14 12.42 -8.40
N GLY A 73 -1.43 11.39 -8.88
CA GLY A 73 -1.06 11.25 -10.28
C GLY A 73 -0.04 12.28 -10.79
N LEU A 74 0.61 13.04 -9.91
CA LEU A 74 1.58 14.08 -10.27
C LEU A 74 2.88 13.48 -10.81
N ILE A 75 3.24 12.31 -10.31
CA ILE A 75 4.47 11.61 -10.67
C ILE A 75 4.17 10.15 -11.00
N GLU A 76 4.91 9.61 -11.94
CA GLU A 76 4.95 8.16 -12.20
C GLU A 76 6.34 7.61 -11.88
N ARG A 77 6.38 6.43 -11.27
CA ARG A 77 7.61 5.71 -10.95
C ARG A 77 7.79 4.50 -11.85
N THR A 78 8.96 4.40 -12.45
CA THR A 78 9.43 3.20 -13.15
C THR A 78 10.62 2.60 -12.41
N HIS A 79 10.53 1.32 -12.09
CA HIS A 79 11.63 0.60 -11.46
C HIS A 79 12.71 0.27 -12.47
N ARG A 80 13.95 0.67 -12.19
CA ARG A 80 15.10 0.25 -12.98
C ARG A 80 15.76 -0.96 -12.33
N ARG A 81 16.28 -1.84 -13.19
CA ARG A 81 17.13 -2.97 -12.80
C ARG A 81 18.36 -2.95 -13.69
N LYS A 82 19.52 -3.25 -13.12
CA LYS A 82 20.78 -3.43 -13.85
C LYS A 82 21.29 -4.83 -13.55
N ARG A 83 21.88 -5.47 -14.55
CA ARG A 83 22.60 -6.73 -14.37
C ARG A 83 24.00 -6.40 -13.83
N VAL A 84 24.32 -6.91 -12.65
CA VAL A 84 25.63 -6.80 -12.01
C VAL A 84 26.05 -8.21 -11.66
N GLU A 85 27.19 -8.67 -12.19
CA GLU A 85 27.76 -9.99 -11.89
C GLU A 85 26.76 -11.15 -12.04
N GLY A 86 26.02 -11.15 -13.16
CA GLY A 86 25.04 -12.20 -13.46
C GLY A 86 23.70 -12.08 -12.72
N ARG A 87 23.56 -11.21 -11.72
CA ARG A 87 22.32 -11.00 -10.93
C ARG A 87 21.61 -9.71 -11.34
N TRP A 88 20.28 -9.73 -11.31
CA TRP A 88 19.45 -8.53 -11.52
C TRP A 88 19.33 -7.74 -10.23
N VAL A 89 20.02 -6.60 -10.13
CA VAL A 89 19.98 -5.72 -8.96
C VAL A 89 19.10 -4.51 -9.25
N ARG A 90 18.30 -4.12 -8.27
CA ARG A 90 17.47 -2.92 -8.34
C ARG A 90 18.34 -1.68 -8.17
N THR A 91 18.23 -0.75 -9.11
CA THR A 91 18.92 0.55 -9.08
C THR A 91 17.95 1.67 -8.66
N SER A 92 18.35 2.94 -8.78
CA SER A 92 17.46 4.06 -8.51
C SER A 92 16.22 4.01 -9.41
N ASN A 93 15.11 4.54 -8.91
CA ASN A 93 13.90 4.58 -9.72
C ASN A 93 14.02 5.71 -10.74
N THR A 94 13.40 5.54 -11.92
CA THR A 94 13.10 6.68 -12.80
C THR A 94 11.77 7.26 -12.40
N TYR A 95 11.68 8.59 -12.40
CA TYR A 95 10.45 9.33 -12.19
C TYR A 95 10.09 10.09 -13.45
N ARG A 96 8.79 10.25 -13.67
CA ARG A 96 8.24 11.12 -14.71
C ARG A 96 7.31 12.12 -14.06
N LEU A 97 7.49 13.40 -14.39
CA LEU A 97 6.57 14.47 -13.97
C LEU A 97 5.41 14.50 -14.96
N LEU A 98 4.18 14.44 -14.44
CA LEU A 98 2.95 14.42 -15.25
C LEU A 98 2.23 15.76 -15.12
N ILE A 99 2.07 16.45 -16.25
CA ILE A 99 1.44 17.78 -16.31
C ILE A 99 0.04 17.70 -16.89
N LYS A 100 -0.19 16.80 -17.85
CA LYS A 100 -1.49 16.66 -18.51
C LYS A 100 -2.47 15.95 -17.59
N ALA A 101 -3.66 16.53 -17.40
CA ALA A 101 -4.70 15.96 -16.53
C ALA A 101 -5.06 14.49 -16.89
N ALA A 102 -5.17 14.17 -18.19
CA ALA A 102 -5.46 12.81 -18.63
C ALA A 102 -4.39 11.78 -18.20
N ASP A 103 -3.11 12.18 -18.24
CA ASP A 103 -2.02 11.32 -17.80
C ASP A 103 -2.03 11.17 -16.26
N GLN A 104 -2.37 12.23 -15.54
CA GLN A 104 -2.47 12.22 -14.07
C GLN A 104 -3.58 11.27 -13.59
N VAL A 105 -4.78 11.36 -14.17
CA VAL A 105 -5.90 10.46 -13.82
C VAL A 105 -5.53 9.01 -14.08
N ARG A 106 -4.88 8.74 -15.22
CA ARG A 106 -4.41 7.38 -15.56
C ARG A 106 -3.37 6.88 -14.56
N ALA A 107 -2.40 7.72 -14.18
CA ALA A 107 -1.34 7.35 -13.24
C ALA A 107 -1.88 7.12 -11.82
N ALA A 108 -2.76 8.00 -11.34
CA ALA A 108 -3.45 7.87 -10.06
C ALA A 108 -4.29 6.58 -10.01
N GLY A 109 -5.10 6.32 -11.04
CA GLY A 109 -5.91 5.10 -11.14
C GLY A 109 -5.04 3.83 -11.15
N LYS A 110 -3.94 3.83 -11.91
CA LYS A 110 -2.96 2.73 -11.92
C LYS A 110 -2.31 2.52 -10.56
N HIS A 111 -2.02 3.59 -9.82
CA HIS A 111 -1.46 3.52 -8.48
C HIS A 111 -2.46 2.91 -7.49
N MET A 112 -3.71 3.41 -7.51
CA MET A 112 -4.80 2.92 -6.67
C MET A 112 -5.10 1.44 -6.93
N ALA A 113 -5.23 1.03 -8.19
CA ALA A 113 -5.44 -0.38 -8.56
C ALA A 113 -4.33 -1.29 -8.02
N ARG A 114 -3.05 -0.85 -8.10
CA ARG A 114 -1.91 -1.58 -7.53
C ARG A 114 -1.97 -1.63 -6.01
N ALA A 115 -2.37 -0.55 -5.34
CA ALA A 115 -2.50 -0.51 -3.89
C ALA A 115 -3.59 -1.49 -3.41
N ILE A 116 -4.75 -1.49 -4.05
CA ILE A 116 -5.85 -2.42 -3.79
C ILE A 116 -5.39 -3.86 -4.00
N PHE A 117 -4.79 -4.17 -5.15
CA PHE A 117 -4.32 -5.52 -5.46
C PHE A 117 -3.28 -6.02 -4.45
N ARG A 118 -2.35 -5.16 -4.01
CA ARG A 118 -1.40 -5.49 -2.94
C ARG A 118 -2.09 -5.76 -1.62
N GLY A 119 -3.10 -4.97 -1.25
CA GLY A 119 -3.88 -5.18 -0.03
C GLY A 119 -4.61 -6.52 -0.04
N VAL A 120 -5.29 -6.85 -1.14
CA VAL A 120 -5.99 -8.14 -1.33
C VAL A 120 -5.02 -9.31 -1.22
N ARG A 121 -3.85 -9.24 -1.86
CA ARG A 121 -2.84 -10.28 -1.79
C ARG A 121 -2.34 -10.51 -0.35
N VAL A 122 -2.05 -9.45 0.39
CA VAL A 122 -1.59 -9.57 1.79
C VAL A 122 -2.67 -10.20 2.69
N LEU A 123 -3.94 -9.86 2.45
CA LEU A 123 -5.06 -10.49 3.15
C LEU A 123 -5.13 -11.98 2.84
N SER A 124 -5.05 -12.35 1.55
CA SER A 124 -5.03 -13.74 1.10
C SER A 124 -3.89 -14.52 1.72
N ASP A 125 -2.65 -14.01 1.65
CA ASP A 125 -1.46 -14.66 2.22
C ASP A 125 -1.63 -14.88 3.75
N ARG A 126 -2.22 -13.90 4.45
CA ARG A 126 -2.52 -14.02 5.88
C ARG A 126 -3.58 -15.09 6.16
N MET A 127 -4.62 -15.19 5.34
CA MET A 127 -5.63 -16.25 5.44
C MET A 127 -5.02 -17.62 5.21
N THR A 128 -4.18 -17.77 4.17
CA THR A 128 -3.45 -19.01 3.90
C THR A 128 -2.57 -19.41 5.09
N GLN A 129 -1.80 -18.46 5.65
CA GLN A 129 -0.99 -18.72 6.83
C GLN A 129 -1.81 -19.14 8.06
N LYS A 130 -3.00 -18.54 8.26
CA LYS A 130 -3.90 -18.92 9.34
C LYS A 130 -4.43 -20.35 9.13
N ALA A 131 -4.92 -20.67 7.94
CA ALA A 131 -5.42 -22.00 7.60
C ALA A 131 -4.32 -23.07 7.76
N SER A 132 -3.09 -22.81 7.29
CA SER A 132 -1.97 -23.75 7.46
C SER A 132 -1.58 -23.94 8.93
N ARG A 133 -1.66 -22.90 9.76
CA ARG A 133 -1.45 -23.02 11.21
C ARG A 133 -2.53 -23.88 11.86
N ASP A 134 -3.79 -23.64 11.53
CA ASP A 134 -4.92 -24.38 12.08
C ASP A 134 -4.81 -25.87 11.72
N ILE A 135 -4.45 -26.21 10.48
CA ILE A 135 -4.17 -27.59 10.03
C ILE A 135 -3.01 -28.21 10.85
N SER A 136 -1.90 -27.49 10.99
CA SER A 136 -0.74 -27.99 11.74
C SER A 136 -1.01 -28.19 13.24
N ILE A 137 -1.91 -27.39 13.82
CA ILE A 137 -2.36 -27.54 15.21
C ILE A 137 -3.23 -28.79 15.31
N GLU A 138 -4.12 -29.01 14.36
CA GLU A 138 -4.99 -30.19 14.32
C GLU A 138 -4.18 -31.48 14.14
N GLU A 139 -3.23 -31.52 13.21
CA GLU A 139 -2.32 -32.66 13.05
C GLU A 139 -1.51 -32.96 14.31
N LYS A 140 -0.95 -31.92 14.97
CA LYS A 140 -0.24 -32.10 16.25
C LYS A 140 -1.16 -32.58 17.36
N ARG A 141 -2.42 -32.13 17.40
CA ARG A 141 -3.41 -32.59 18.37
C ARG A 141 -3.76 -34.07 18.18
N LEU A 142 -4.01 -34.48 16.93
CA LEU A 142 -4.27 -35.87 16.56
C LEU A 142 -3.09 -36.79 16.91
N LEU A 143 -1.84 -36.33 16.70
CA LEU A 143 -0.63 -37.07 17.04
C LEU A 143 -0.32 -37.09 18.55
N SER A 144 -0.75 -36.09 19.32
CA SER A 144 -0.44 -35.96 20.75
C SER A 144 -1.37 -36.73 21.69
N GLY A 145 -2.36 -37.47 21.18
CA GLY A 145 -3.22 -38.36 21.96
C GLY A 145 -4.14 -37.68 23.00
N ARG A 146 -4.03 -36.36 23.20
CA ARG A 146 -4.96 -35.59 24.03
C ARG A 146 -6.22 -35.31 23.23
N ARG A 147 -7.19 -36.22 23.30
CA ARG A 147 -8.60 -35.88 23.04
C ARG A 147 -8.94 -34.70 23.96
N TYR A 148 -9.48 -33.62 23.41
CA TYR A 148 -10.28 -32.72 24.23
C TYR A 148 -11.36 -33.59 24.90
N PRO A 149 -11.71 -33.35 26.18
CA PRO A 149 -12.96 -33.89 26.68
C PRO A 149 -14.05 -33.43 25.71
N GLU A 150 -14.91 -34.37 25.28
CA GLU A 150 -16.05 -34.03 24.43
C GLU A 150 -16.72 -32.78 25.01
N PRO A 151 -17.13 -31.81 24.16
CA PRO A 151 -17.83 -30.64 24.68
C PRO A 151 -18.99 -31.16 25.52
N HIS A 152 -18.95 -30.91 26.83
CA HIS A 152 -20.10 -31.07 27.69
C HIS A 152 -21.10 -30.00 27.24
N GLY A 153 -21.84 -30.32 26.17
CA GLY A 153 -23.05 -29.60 25.81
C GLY A 153 -24.00 -29.66 27.00
N PRO A 154 -24.88 -28.65 27.16
CA PRO A 154 -25.87 -28.68 28.23
C PRO A 154 -26.65 -30.00 28.13
N SER A 155 -26.69 -30.72 29.25
CA SER A 155 -27.54 -31.86 29.62
C SER A 155 -28.36 -32.49 28.50
N GLN A 156 -28.22 -33.82 28.33
CA GLN A 156 -29.00 -34.72 27.48
C GLN A 156 -30.53 -34.56 27.61
N LEU A 157 -31.07 -33.44 27.13
CA LEU A 157 -32.50 -33.23 27.02
C LEU A 157 -32.93 -33.79 25.68
N SER A 158 -33.73 -34.83 25.73
CA SER A 158 -34.37 -35.41 24.57
C SER A 158 -35.27 -34.36 23.90
N PRO A 159 -35.54 -34.48 22.58
CA PRO A 159 -36.40 -33.55 21.87
C PRO A 159 -37.77 -33.32 22.51
N GLY A 160 -38.30 -34.29 23.26
CA GLY A 160 -39.57 -34.15 23.99
C GLY A 160 -39.49 -33.19 25.18
N GLU A 161 -38.39 -33.21 25.92
CA GLU A 161 -38.18 -32.33 27.09
C GLU A 161 -38.02 -30.87 26.66
N TRP A 162 -37.43 -30.65 25.47
CA TRP A 162 -37.38 -29.31 24.86
C TRP A 162 -38.77 -28.77 24.53
N VAL A 163 -39.68 -29.62 24.04
CA VAL A 163 -41.05 -29.22 23.71
C VAL A 163 -41.83 -28.87 24.98
N GLU A 164 -41.62 -29.58 26.09
CA GLU A 164 -42.26 -29.27 27.37
C GLU A 164 -41.77 -27.93 27.95
N ILE A 165 -40.46 -27.66 27.89
CA ILE A 165 -39.90 -26.36 28.31
C ILE A 165 -40.50 -25.22 27.48
N ILE A 166 -40.57 -25.38 26.15
CA ILE A 166 -41.12 -24.34 25.26
C ILE A 166 -42.61 -24.08 25.57
N LYS A 167 -43.40 -25.14 25.80
CA LYS A 167 -44.81 -24.99 26.18
C LYS A 167 -45.02 -24.30 27.53
N SER A 168 -44.09 -24.48 28.47
CA SER A 168 -44.16 -23.80 29.78
C SER A 168 -44.05 -22.27 29.68
N TRP A 169 -43.49 -21.74 28.58
CA TRP A 169 -43.36 -20.30 28.34
C TRP A 169 -44.61 -19.65 27.74
N GLU A 170 -45.56 -20.46 27.24
CA GLU A 170 -46.82 -19.97 26.67
C GLU A 170 -47.94 -19.86 27.72
N THR A 171 -47.75 -20.40 28.93
CA THR A 171 -48.66 -20.18 30.06
C THR A 171 -48.12 -19.06 30.97
N THR A 172 -48.31 -17.81 30.55
CA THR A 172 -48.32 -16.63 31.43
C THR A 172 -49.43 -15.69 30.97
#